data_AF-A0A9N8R8B6-F1
#
_entry.id   AF-A0A9N8R8B6-F1
#
_cell.length_a   1.000
_cell.length_b   1.000
_cell.length_c   1.000
_cell.angle_alpha   90.00
_cell.angle_beta   90.00
_cell.angle_gamma   90.00
#
_symmetry.space_group_name_H-M   'P 1'
#
loop_
_entity.id
_entity.type
_entity.pdbx_description
1 polymer ?
#
loop_
_entity_poly.entity_id
_entity_poly.type
_entity_poly.pdbx_seq_one_letter_code
_entity_poly.pdbx_strand_id
1 'polypeptide(L)'
;MSRLSAGSDDIYKRFMTYLMAQALLKANQAPASSELLHIMMTKISHRLCKLDELRNDKWLSTVHDIVSTASKNVNERWKRIRNHSEEQMDLTFLASIKMEDHLSFSLLKIDNFLMSISRRGNNNNTATFHPVAHVLSFNANSLLLVAADKAILHNYPMLKEYDAEVPTKIWQALLFQLKADMARLQHLERYLMSRKWTPSRPSVFRSFGNSMSFPVRYFQASSVLQNEKTVIEARAELDKQAKIREFYQLKDRYNDLMQQYNAKECGQIYQTSLGVRYLTHDPYCHRCSLMSQASNLQIIVHEWPLPTDTLEAQATVFELGIPHQFAEWRDVTYYFIHDVLAFKSLGERPNSFYPLDSYSGLSPWCTSEPSRLHLLSEAKPHLQTHRRLKFIAVSDVKDVYLENGLVYHYHDRANGSFISSFIQSMVVSELCTFKLPDRSQALDPFLVRTWLQPDRETPNKVLASQYKCPKHMTLGEFKALTVLPYGYRLQWMGILRQLAMPTIDFNQDETAIFLL
;
A
#
# COMPACT_ATOMS: atom_id res chain seq x y z
N MET A 1 9.65 -32.93 63.61
CA MET A 1 8.34 -33.59 63.59
C MET A 1 7.95 -33.86 62.16
N SER A 2 8.12 -35.10 61.73
CA SER A 2 7.65 -35.62 60.44
C SER A 2 6.13 -35.59 60.41
N ARG A 3 5.54 -34.99 59.36
CA ARG A 3 4.11 -35.11 59.08
C ARG A 3 3.81 -36.57 58.74
N LEU A 4 3.25 -37.28 59.72
CA LEU A 4 2.58 -38.56 59.50
C LEU A 4 1.34 -38.36 58.61
N SER A 5 1.12 -39.33 57.73
CA SER A 5 -0.14 -39.66 57.04
C SER A 5 -0.42 -38.99 55.70
N ALA A 6 0.15 -39.55 54.63
CA ALA A 6 -0.39 -39.46 53.27
C ALA A 6 -1.84 -40.00 53.15
N GLY A 7 -2.34 -40.76 54.15
CA GLY A 7 -3.71 -41.27 54.19
C GLY A 7 -4.77 -40.25 54.66
N SER A 8 -4.38 -39.19 55.38
CA SER A 8 -5.28 -38.16 55.91
C SER A 8 -5.81 -37.21 54.83
N ASP A 9 -4.95 -36.84 53.88
CA ASP A 9 -5.27 -35.90 52.80
C ASP A 9 -6.23 -36.50 51.77
N ASP A 10 -6.10 -37.80 51.48
CA ASP A 10 -7.01 -38.51 50.57
C ASP A 10 -8.42 -38.66 51.18
N ILE A 11 -8.53 -39.01 52.47
CA ILE A 11 -9.83 -39.07 53.18
C ILE A 11 -10.51 -37.71 53.20
N TYR A 12 -9.76 -36.62 53.47
CA TYR A 12 -10.30 -35.26 53.44
C TYR A 12 -10.81 -34.87 52.04
N LYS A 13 -10.03 -35.15 50.99
CA LYS A 13 -10.43 -34.84 49.60
C LYS A 13 -11.67 -35.64 49.16
N ARG A 14 -11.78 -36.92 49.55
CA ARG A 14 -12.97 -37.76 49.32
C ARG A 14 -14.19 -37.24 50.07
N PHE A 15 -14.04 -36.91 51.35
CA PHE A 15 -15.12 -36.31 52.17
C PHE A 15 -15.62 -34.99 51.57
N MET A 16 -14.72 -34.10 51.17
CA MET A 16 -15.10 -32.82 50.55
C MET A 16 -15.85 -33.00 49.24
N THR A 17 -15.46 -33.97 48.41
CA THR A 17 -16.15 -34.30 47.16
C THR A 17 -17.56 -34.83 47.44
N TYR A 18 -17.71 -35.71 48.44
CA TYR A 18 -18.99 -36.21 48.89
C TYR A 18 -19.90 -35.09 49.44
N LEU A 19 -19.34 -34.19 50.27
CA LEU A 19 -20.07 -33.04 50.83
C LEU A 19 -20.56 -32.09 49.71
N MET A 20 -19.73 -31.81 48.72
CA MET A 20 -20.12 -31.00 47.55
C MET A 20 -21.23 -31.67 46.75
N ALA A 21 -21.19 -33.00 46.60
CA ALA A 21 -22.28 -33.75 45.96
C ALA A 21 -23.58 -33.68 46.78
N GLN A 22 -23.53 -33.78 48.10
CA GLN A 22 -24.71 -33.60 48.95
C GLN A 22 -25.30 -32.19 48.85
N ALA A 23 -24.45 -31.16 48.75
CA ALA A 23 -24.90 -29.80 48.47
C ALA A 23 -25.58 -29.69 47.09
N LEU A 24 -25.03 -30.33 46.06
CA LEU A 24 -25.65 -30.40 44.73
C LEU A 24 -27.00 -31.12 44.78
N LEU A 25 -27.12 -32.21 45.54
CA LEU A 25 -28.39 -32.93 45.71
C LEU A 25 -29.47 -32.00 46.30
N LYS A 26 -29.13 -31.24 47.36
CA LYS A 26 -30.04 -30.27 47.96
C LYS A 26 -30.37 -29.10 47.02
N ALA A 27 -29.39 -28.58 46.29
CA ALA A 27 -29.62 -27.53 45.29
C ALA A 27 -30.51 -28.02 44.13
N ASN A 28 -30.36 -29.27 43.71
CA ASN A 28 -31.17 -29.89 42.66
C ASN A 28 -32.62 -30.18 43.09
N GLN A 29 -32.86 -30.34 44.40
CA GLN A 29 -34.19 -30.44 45.00
C GLN A 29 -34.85 -29.07 45.26
N ALA A 30 -34.07 -27.99 45.24
CA ALA A 30 -34.52 -26.62 45.43
C ALA A 30 -34.72 -25.91 44.05
N PRO A 31 -35.40 -24.76 43.99
CA PRO A 31 -35.55 -23.96 42.77
C PRO A 31 -34.25 -23.21 42.39
N ALA A 32 -33.10 -23.90 42.36
CA ALA A 32 -31.82 -23.32 41.94
C ALA A 32 -31.76 -23.11 40.41
N SER A 33 -31.03 -22.09 39.96
CA SER A 33 -30.83 -21.80 38.53
C SER A 33 -29.99 -22.89 37.83
N SER A 34 -30.21 -23.09 36.53
CA SER A 34 -29.45 -24.08 35.73
C SER A 34 -27.95 -23.79 35.70
N GLU A 35 -27.57 -22.51 35.72
CA GLU A 35 -26.17 -22.06 35.80
C GLU A 35 -25.51 -22.47 37.12
N LEU A 36 -26.21 -22.31 38.25
CA LEU A 36 -25.70 -22.69 39.56
C LEU A 36 -25.49 -24.20 39.66
N LEU A 37 -26.46 -24.99 39.18
CA LEU A 37 -26.33 -26.45 39.12
C LEU A 37 -25.16 -26.88 38.24
N HIS A 38 -24.96 -26.22 37.09
CA HIS A 38 -23.83 -26.49 36.20
C HIS A 38 -22.48 -26.19 36.87
N ILE A 39 -22.34 -25.03 37.54
CA ILE A 39 -21.12 -24.67 38.27
C ILE A 39 -20.80 -25.70 39.36
N MET A 40 -21.81 -26.15 40.11
CA MET A 40 -21.65 -27.16 41.16
C MET A 40 -21.20 -28.52 40.60
N MET A 41 -21.80 -28.99 39.50
CA MET A 41 -21.39 -30.21 38.80
C MET A 41 -19.94 -30.12 38.29
N THR A 42 -19.55 -28.99 37.69
CA THR A 42 -18.20 -28.77 37.18
C THR A 42 -17.17 -28.72 38.31
N LYS A 43 -17.50 -28.08 39.45
CA LYS A 43 -16.63 -28.08 40.63
C LYS A 43 -16.41 -29.46 41.23
N ILE A 44 -17.45 -30.31 41.24
CA ILE A 44 -17.34 -31.72 41.69
C ILE A 44 -16.48 -32.50 40.71
N SER A 45 -16.73 -32.38 39.40
CA SER A 45 -15.96 -33.06 38.35
C SER A 45 -14.47 -32.71 38.41
N HIS A 46 -14.16 -31.43 38.57
CA HIS A 46 -12.78 -30.96 38.70
C HIS A 46 -12.11 -31.43 40.01
N ARG A 47 -12.89 -31.65 41.08
CA ARG A 47 -12.38 -32.22 42.35
C ARG A 47 -12.08 -33.71 42.21
N LEU A 48 -12.91 -34.45 41.47
CA LEU A 48 -12.69 -35.86 41.14
C LEU A 48 -11.39 -36.07 40.35
N CYS A 49 -11.07 -35.17 39.41
CA CYS A 49 -9.81 -35.21 38.66
C CYS A 49 -8.54 -34.98 39.52
N LYS A 50 -8.68 -34.53 40.77
CA LYS A 50 -7.55 -34.27 41.69
C LYS A 50 -7.27 -35.43 42.65
N LEU A 51 -7.98 -36.55 42.52
CA LEU A 51 -7.79 -37.75 43.33
C LEU A 51 -6.91 -38.75 42.53
N ASP A 52 -5.75 -39.13 43.07
CA ASP A 52 -4.73 -39.92 42.35
C ASP A 52 -5.08 -41.43 42.21
N GLU A 53 -6.12 -41.93 42.89
CA GLU A 53 -6.65 -43.30 42.67
C GLU A 53 -8.15 -43.36 42.94
N LEU A 54 -8.98 -43.37 41.88
CA LEU A 54 -10.42 -43.61 41.99
C LEU A 54 -10.68 -45.11 42.13
N ARG A 55 -10.70 -45.62 43.36
CA ARG A 55 -11.23 -46.97 43.64
C ARG A 55 -12.76 -46.95 43.55
N ASN A 56 -13.36 -48.00 43.00
CA ASN A 56 -14.82 -48.16 42.88
C ASN A 56 -15.48 -48.38 44.25
N ASP A 57 -15.46 -47.34 45.09
CA ASP A 57 -16.05 -47.33 46.41
C ASP A 57 -17.50 -46.81 46.36
N LYS A 58 -18.34 -47.25 47.30
CA LYS A 58 -19.78 -46.91 47.40
C LYS A 58 -20.07 -45.40 47.48
N TRP A 59 -19.11 -44.59 47.95
CA TRP A 59 -19.25 -43.13 47.98
C TRP A 59 -19.16 -42.51 46.58
N LEU A 60 -18.33 -43.08 45.69
CA LEU A 60 -18.11 -42.59 44.33
C LEU A 60 -19.33 -42.86 43.45
N SER A 61 -19.98 -44.03 43.61
CA SER A 61 -21.24 -44.33 42.93
C SER A 61 -22.34 -43.34 43.35
N THR A 62 -22.41 -43.01 44.64
CA THR A 62 -23.37 -42.02 45.16
C THR A 62 -23.13 -40.63 44.56
N VAL A 63 -21.88 -40.19 44.45
CA VAL A 63 -21.53 -38.91 43.79
C VAL A 63 -21.91 -38.94 42.32
N HIS A 64 -21.64 -40.05 41.62
CA HIS A 64 -21.96 -40.22 40.21
C HIS A 64 -23.48 -40.16 39.95
N ASP A 65 -24.28 -40.81 40.80
CA ASP A 65 -25.74 -40.78 40.70
C ASP A 65 -26.31 -39.36 40.89
N ILE A 66 -25.77 -38.62 41.86
CA ILE A 66 -26.18 -37.23 42.12
C ILE A 66 -25.84 -36.33 40.94
N VAL A 67 -24.61 -36.40 40.42
CA VAL A 67 -24.17 -35.60 39.25
C VAL A 67 -24.96 -35.98 38.01
N SER A 68 -25.20 -37.27 37.78
CA SER A 68 -26.00 -37.76 36.65
C SER A 68 -27.45 -37.28 36.73
N THR A 69 -28.04 -37.27 37.93
CA THR A 69 -29.40 -36.76 38.16
C THR A 69 -29.50 -35.25 37.93
N ALA A 70 -28.52 -34.48 38.43
CA ALA A 70 -28.47 -33.03 38.18
C ALA A 70 -28.26 -32.72 36.68
N SER A 71 -27.40 -33.49 36.00
CA SER A 71 -27.14 -33.36 34.57
C SER A 71 -28.40 -33.63 33.75
N LYS A 72 -29.15 -34.70 34.07
CA LYS A 72 -30.46 -34.99 33.45
C LYS A 72 -31.45 -33.84 33.65
N ASN A 73 -31.53 -33.28 34.87
CA ASN A 73 -32.42 -32.15 35.15
C ASN A 73 -32.06 -30.91 34.31
N VAL A 74 -30.78 -30.52 34.27
CA VAL A 74 -30.31 -29.39 33.46
C VAL A 74 -30.60 -29.63 31.97
N ASN A 75 -30.39 -30.85 31.49
CA ASN A 75 -30.68 -31.21 30.09
C ASN A 75 -32.18 -31.15 29.77
N GLU A 76 -33.06 -31.61 30.68
CA GLU A 76 -34.51 -31.49 30.50
C GLU A 76 -34.98 -30.03 30.54
N ARG A 77 -34.41 -29.19 31.41
CA ARG A 77 -34.66 -27.74 31.39
C ARG A 77 -34.24 -27.12 30.06
N TRP A 78 -33.09 -27.53 29.53
CA TRP A 78 -32.60 -27.06 28.23
C TRP A 78 -33.51 -27.48 27.07
N LYS A 79 -33.99 -28.73 27.06
CA LYS A 79 -34.97 -29.20 26.07
C LYS A 79 -36.28 -28.41 26.16
N ARG A 80 -36.77 -28.13 27.36
CA ARG A 80 -37.99 -27.31 27.54
C ARG A 80 -37.80 -25.90 26.98
N ILE A 81 -36.68 -25.24 27.27
CA ILE A 81 -36.36 -23.92 26.71
C ILE A 81 -36.31 -24.00 25.18
N ARG A 82 -35.58 -24.97 24.63
CA ARG A 82 -35.46 -25.15 23.18
C ARG A 82 -36.82 -25.33 22.50
N ASN A 83 -37.66 -26.21 23.04
CA ASN A 83 -38.98 -26.49 22.48
C ASN A 83 -39.96 -25.30 22.67
N HIS A 84 -39.76 -24.44 23.67
CA HIS A 84 -40.56 -23.21 23.85
C HIS A 84 -40.08 -22.07 22.94
N SER A 85 -38.80 -22.07 22.57
CA SER A 85 -38.20 -21.11 21.63
C SER A 85 -38.29 -21.55 20.16
N GLU A 86 -38.92 -22.70 19.88
CA GLU A 86 -39.22 -23.23 18.55
C GLU A 86 -40.53 -22.68 17.95
N GLU A 87 -40.96 -21.47 18.33
CA GLU A 87 -41.90 -20.75 17.46
C GLU A 87 -41.17 -20.36 16.17
N GLN A 88 -41.63 -20.94 15.06
CA GLN A 88 -41.07 -20.76 13.72
C GLN A 88 -41.00 -19.27 13.39
N MET A 89 -39.77 -18.73 13.37
CA MET A 89 -39.51 -17.45 12.76
C MET A 89 -39.80 -17.59 11.26
N ASP A 90 -40.84 -16.92 10.79
CA ASP A 90 -41.25 -16.96 9.39
C ASP A 90 -40.25 -16.18 8.51
N LEU A 91 -39.23 -16.90 8.03
CA LEU A 91 -38.19 -16.39 7.13
C LEU A 91 -38.70 -16.20 5.69
N THR A 92 -39.99 -16.43 5.39
CA THR A 92 -40.55 -16.20 4.04
C THR A 92 -40.47 -14.73 3.62
N PHE A 93 -40.37 -13.79 4.58
CA PHE A 93 -40.08 -12.38 4.29
C PHE A 93 -38.69 -12.18 3.64
N LEU A 94 -37.66 -12.90 4.09
CA LEU A 94 -36.32 -12.81 3.50
C LEU A 94 -36.23 -13.55 2.16
N ALA A 95 -37.06 -14.58 1.96
CA ALA A 95 -37.13 -15.34 0.72
C ALA A 95 -37.95 -14.63 -0.39
N SER A 96 -38.83 -13.69 -0.03
CA SER A 96 -39.70 -12.95 -0.97
C SER A 96 -39.10 -11.63 -1.47
N ILE A 97 -37.90 -11.26 -1.02
CA ILE A 97 -37.15 -10.13 -1.58
C ILE A 97 -36.65 -10.53 -2.97
N LYS A 98 -37.42 -10.17 -4.01
CA LYS A 98 -36.94 -10.17 -5.39
C LYS A 98 -35.94 -9.01 -5.56
N MET A 99 -34.65 -9.32 -5.48
CA MET A 99 -33.53 -8.40 -5.70
C MET A 99 -33.34 -7.95 -7.17
N GLU A 100 -34.33 -8.16 -8.05
CA GLU A 100 -34.16 -7.90 -9.48
C GLU A 100 -34.78 -6.58 -9.96
N ASP A 101 -35.59 -5.88 -9.15
CA ASP A 101 -36.28 -4.65 -9.59
C ASP A 101 -35.67 -3.33 -9.11
N HIS A 102 -34.48 -3.35 -8.51
CA HIS A 102 -33.75 -2.11 -8.14
C HIS A 102 -32.29 -2.08 -8.67
N LEU A 103 -32.03 -2.75 -9.79
CA LEU A 103 -30.76 -2.71 -10.53
C LEU A 103 -30.51 -1.38 -11.29
N SER A 104 -31.03 -0.25 -10.85
CA SER A 104 -30.79 1.03 -11.53
C SER A 104 -30.63 2.21 -10.58
N PHE A 105 -29.42 2.38 -10.05
CA PHE A 105 -28.95 3.66 -9.51
C PHE A 105 -27.50 3.93 -9.93
N SER A 106 -27.37 4.46 -11.15
CA SER A 106 -26.78 5.77 -11.46
C SER A 106 -25.72 6.35 -10.47
N LEU A 107 -24.46 6.51 -10.92
CA LEU A 107 -23.39 7.28 -10.25
C LEU A 107 -23.19 8.68 -10.88
N LEU A 108 -23.55 9.75 -10.15
CA LEU A 108 -23.63 11.15 -10.59
C LEU A 108 -22.48 11.70 -11.48
N LYS A 109 -21.23 11.21 -11.41
CA LYS A 109 -20.12 11.70 -12.26
C LYS A 109 -20.04 11.02 -13.64
N ILE A 110 -20.32 9.72 -13.70
CA ILE A 110 -20.47 8.97 -14.95
C ILE A 110 -21.86 9.24 -15.53
N ASP A 111 -22.86 9.41 -14.67
CA ASP A 111 -24.18 9.83 -15.07
C ASP A 111 -24.20 11.26 -15.58
N ASN A 112 -23.46 12.23 -15.03
CA ASN A 112 -23.44 13.57 -15.63
C ASN A 112 -22.91 13.55 -17.08
N PHE A 113 -22.01 12.61 -17.39
CA PHE A 113 -21.53 12.36 -18.74
C PHE A 113 -22.59 11.66 -19.61
N LEU A 114 -23.29 10.64 -19.09
CA LEU A 114 -24.36 9.89 -19.78
C LEU A 114 -25.74 10.62 -19.82
N MET A 115 -26.01 11.53 -18.89
CA MET A 115 -27.22 12.37 -18.72
C MET A 115 -27.16 13.60 -19.61
N SER A 116 -25.97 14.04 -20.01
CA SER A 116 -25.83 15.02 -21.09
C SER A 116 -26.42 14.49 -22.41
N ILE A 117 -26.51 13.17 -22.57
CA ILE A 117 -27.07 12.48 -23.74
C ILE A 117 -28.58 12.22 -23.59
N SER A 118 -29.08 12.08 -22.35
CA SER A 118 -30.45 11.63 -22.07
C SER A 118 -31.33 12.75 -21.50
N ARG A 119 -31.25 13.95 -22.06
CA ARG A 119 -32.00 15.19 -21.71
C ARG A 119 -33.54 15.10 -21.81
N ARG A 120 -34.16 13.98 -21.44
CA ARG A 120 -35.61 13.82 -21.28
C ARG A 120 -35.88 13.20 -19.91
N GLY A 121 -36.66 13.94 -19.12
CA GLY A 121 -36.81 13.82 -17.66
C GLY A 121 -37.46 12.52 -17.18
N ASN A 122 -37.82 12.38 -15.90
CA ASN A 122 -38.01 13.37 -14.85
C ASN A 122 -37.87 12.66 -13.48
N ASN A 123 -37.61 13.44 -12.43
CA ASN A 123 -37.37 13.04 -11.03
C ASN A 123 -38.54 12.27 -10.38
N ASN A 124 -38.25 11.54 -9.28
CA ASN A 124 -38.90 11.74 -7.98
C ASN A 124 -38.22 11.02 -6.80
N ASN A 125 -38.19 11.71 -5.66
CA ASN A 125 -37.54 11.38 -4.39
C ASN A 125 -38.40 10.53 -3.44
N THR A 126 -37.76 9.64 -2.67
CA THR A 126 -38.16 9.26 -1.29
C THR A 126 -36.91 8.97 -0.46
N ALA A 127 -36.85 9.50 0.77
CA ALA A 127 -35.69 9.37 1.65
C ALA A 127 -35.64 7.97 2.31
N THR A 128 -34.56 7.25 2.04
CA THR A 128 -34.24 5.91 2.54
C THR A 128 -32.94 5.96 3.34
N PHE A 129 -32.89 5.25 4.47
CA PHE A 129 -31.68 5.05 5.26
C PHE A 129 -30.65 4.30 4.39
N HIS A 130 -29.59 4.99 3.99
CA HIS A 130 -28.51 4.45 3.19
C HIS A 130 -27.23 4.46 4.02
N PRO A 131 -26.84 3.34 4.64
CA PRO A 131 -25.52 3.24 5.24
C PRO A 131 -24.47 3.40 4.12
N VAL A 132 -23.82 4.56 4.06
CA VAL A 132 -22.80 4.88 3.05
C VAL A 132 -21.45 4.32 3.53
N ALA A 133 -21.24 3.02 3.38
CA ALA A 133 -19.88 2.53 3.16
C ALA A 133 -19.50 2.93 1.73
N HIS A 134 -18.28 3.44 1.53
CA HIS A 134 -17.78 3.68 0.18
C HIS A 134 -17.41 2.34 -0.42
N VAL A 135 -18.41 1.59 -0.89
CA VAL A 135 -18.21 0.27 -1.51
C VAL A 135 -17.35 0.50 -2.75
N LEU A 136 -16.08 0.11 -2.66
CA LEU A 136 -15.21 0.01 -3.82
C LEU A 136 -15.80 -1.07 -4.72
N SER A 137 -16.38 -0.67 -5.87
CA SER A 137 -16.86 -1.63 -6.87
C SER A 137 -15.67 -2.45 -7.37
N PHE A 138 -15.60 -3.69 -6.89
CA PHE A 138 -14.50 -4.62 -7.14
C PHE A 138 -14.57 -5.28 -8.53
N ASN A 139 -15.51 -4.88 -9.39
CA ASN A 139 -15.94 -5.71 -10.52
C ASN A 139 -15.15 -5.58 -11.82
N ALA A 140 -14.53 -4.44 -12.14
CA ALA A 140 -13.82 -4.28 -13.41
C ALA A 140 -12.29 -4.27 -13.24
N ASN A 141 -11.78 -3.56 -12.23
CA ASN A 141 -10.35 -3.25 -12.13
C ASN A 141 -9.49 -4.43 -11.65
N SER A 142 -10.05 -5.32 -10.83
CA SER A 142 -9.34 -6.49 -10.27
C SER A 142 -9.08 -7.57 -11.33
N LEU A 143 -10.05 -7.82 -12.20
CA LEU A 143 -9.94 -8.73 -13.36
C LEU A 143 -8.99 -8.15 -14.41
N LEU A 144 -9.02 -6.83 -14.62
CA LEU A 144 -8.12 -6.14 -15.54
C LEU A 144 -6.65 -6.32 -15.12
N LEU A 145 -6.32 -6.19 -13.83
CA LEU A 145 -4.96 -6.36 -13.33
C LEU A 145 -4.42 -7.77 -13.58
N VAL A 146 -5.23 -8.82 -13.33
CA VAL A 146 -4.84 -10.21 -13.59
C VAL A 146 -4.66 -10.46 -15.08
N ALA A 147 -5.56 -9.94 -15.92
CA ALA A 147 -5.45 -10.08 -17.36
C ALA A 147 -4.20 -9.39 -17.90
N ALA A 148 -3.92 -8.16 -17.45
CA ALA A 148 -2.73 -7.40 -17.81
C ALA A 148 -1.45 -8.11 -17.35
N ASP A 149 -1.40 -8.59 -16.09
CA ASP A 149 -0.24 -9.33 -15.57
C ASP A 149 -0.03 -10.65 -16.35
N LYS A 150 -1.10 -11.40 -16.66
CA LYS A 150 -0.97 -12.62 -17.49
C LYS A 150 -0.45 -12.32 -18.90
N ALA A 151 -0.96 -11.27 -19.54
CA ALA A 151 -0.54 -10.88 -20.88
C ALA A 151 0.94 -10.47 -20.91
N ILE A 152 1.38 -9.66 -19.94
CA ILE A 152 2.79 -9.25 -19.90
C ILE A 152 3.72 -10.41 -19.58
N LEU A 153 3.32 -11.34 -18.71
CA LEU A 153 4.13 -12.52 -18.37
C LEU A 153 4.24 -13.52 -19.52
N HIS A 154 3.27 -13.52 -20.44
CA HIS A 154 3.34 -14.29 -21.67
C HIS A 154 4.39 -13.69 -22.62
N ASN A 155 4.37 -12.37 -22.78
CA ASN A 155 5.29 -11.67 -23.69
C ASN A 155 6.71 -11.53 -23.12
N TYR A 156 6.82 -11.40 -21.79
CA TYR A 156 8.08 -11.22 -21.07
C TYR A 156 8.19 -12.22 -19.89
N PRO A 157 8.48 -13.50 -20.14
CA PRO A 157 8.53 -14.54 -19.10
C PRO A 157 9.50 -14.25 -17.96
N MET A 158 10.57 -13.48 -18.20
CA MET A 158 11.55 -13.06 -17.19
C MET A 158 10.92 -12.25 -16.05
N LEU A 159 9.80 -11.57 -16.30
CA LEU A 159 9.07 -10.77 -15.30
C LEU A 159 8.47 -11.65 -14.18
N LYS A 160 8.35 -12.97 -14.39
CA LYS A 160 7.92 -13.93 -13.35
C LYS A 160 8.87 -13.98 -12.15
N GLU A 161 10.15 -13.63 -12.36
CA GLU A 161 11.17 -13.61 -11.30
C GLU A 161 11.08 -12.37 -10.39
N TYR A 162 10.17 -11.43 -10.69
CA TYR A 162 9.99 -10.17 -9.97
C TYR A 162 8.62 -10.15 -9.28
N ASP A 163 8.59 -9.67 -8.04
CA ASP A 163 7.34 -9.44 -7.31
C ASP A 163 6.52 -8.33 -7.99
N ALA A 164 5.21 -8.55 -8.09
CA ALA A 164 4.26 -7.53 -8.54
C ALA A 164 4.02 -6.47 -7.44
N GLU A 165 4.42 -6.76 -6.20
CA GLU A 165 4.34 -5.90 -5.00
C GLU A 165 2.91 -5.50 -4.60
N VAL A 166 1.90 -6.15 -5.18
CA VAL A 166 0.49 -5.92 -4.85
C VAL A 166 0.20 -6.50 -3.45
N PRO A 167 -0.20 -5.67 -2.46
CA PRO A 167 -0.37 -6.13 -1.09
C PRO A 167 -1.63 -7.00 -0.97
N THR A 168 -1.44 -8.29 -0.72
CA THR A 168 -2.55 -9.25 -0.66
C THR A 168 -3.30 -9.29 0.67
N LYS A 169 -2.79 -8.65 1.72
CA LYS A 169 -3.47 -8.66 3.04
C LYS A 169 -4.58 -7.62 3.13
N ILE A 170 -4.54 -6.57 2.33
CA ILE A 170 -5.50 -5.47 2.37
C ILE A 170 -6.93 -5.92 2.04
N TRP A 171 -7.08 -6.96 1.22
CA TRP A 171 -8.37 -7.40 0.71
C TRP A 171 -9.30 -7.93 1.80
N GLN A 172 -8.76 -8.34 2.96
CA GLN A 172 -9.58 -8.78 4.09
C GLN A 172 -10.41 -7.66 4.73
N ALA A 173 -10.13 -6.39 4.41
CA ALA A 173 -10.96 -5.25 4.81
C ALA A 173 -12.14 -5.01 3.86
N LEU A 174 -12.14 -5.59 2.66
CA LEU A 174 -13.22 -5.38 1.69
C LEU A 174 -14.51 -6.06 2.16
N LEU A 175 -15.62 -5.37 1.95
CA LEU A 175 -16.98 -5.86 2.21
C LEU A 175 -17.63 -6.30 0.90
N PHE A 176 -18.14 -7.54 0.86
CA PHE A 176 -18.79 -8.10 -0.31
C PHE A 176 -20.20 -8.57 0.04
N GLN A 177 -21.17 -8.16 -0.76
CA GLN A 177 -22.56 -8.60 -0.63
C GLN A 177 -22.79 -9.92 -1.36
N LEU A 178 -22.14 -10.11 -2.53
CA LEU A 178 -22.37 -11.24 -3.40
C LEU A 178 -21.31 -12.32 -3.23
N LYS A 179 -21.75 -13.58 -3.17
CA LYS A 179 -20.87 -14.76 -3.20
C LYS A 179 -20.00 -14.80 -4.47
N ALA A 180 -20.52 -14.30 -5.59
CA ALA A 180 -19.77 -14.21 -6.83
C ALA A 180 -18.54 -13.30 -6.69
N ASP A 181 -18.66 -12.16 -5.99
CA ASP A 181 -17.55 -11.22 -5.81
C ASP A 181 -16.53 -11.75 -4.80
N MET A 182 -16.98 -12.43 -3.74
CA MET A 182 -16.08 -13.17 -2.85
C MET A 182 -15.29 -14.25 -3.60
N ALA A 183 -15.91 -14.97 -4.54
CA ALA A 183 -15.23 -15.95 -5.37
C ALA A 183 -14.23 -15.29 -6.34
N ARG A 184 -14.56 -14.10 -6.89
CA ARG A 184 -13.64 -13.30 -7.72
C ARG A 184 -12.42 -12.85 -6.92
N LEU A 185 -12.62 -12.32 -5.71
CA LEU A 185 -11.51 -11.94 -4.84
C LEU A 185 -10.64 -13.15 -4.51
N GLN A 186 -11.26 -14.29 -4.15
CA GLN A 186 -10.52 -15.50 -3.86
C GLN A 186 -9.66 -15.96 -5.05
N HIS A 187 -10.15 -15.83 -6.28
CA HIS A 187 -9.36 -16.10 -7.49
C HIS A 187 -8.17 -15.15 -7.62
N LEU A 188 -8.38 -13.84 -7.41
CA LEU A 188 -7.32 -12.83 -7.44
C LEU A 188 -6.25 -13.10 -6.38
N GLU A 189 -6.65 -13.38 -5.14
CA GLU A 189 -5.73 -13.68 -4.04
C GLU A 189 -4.88 -14.89 -4.37
N ARG A 190 -5.48 -15.99 -4.85
CA ARG A 190 -4.73 -17.17 -5.28
C ARG A 190 -3.74 -16.85 -6.39
N TYR A 191 -4.16 -16.05 -7.38
CA TYR A 191 -3.30 -15.62 -8.47
C TYR A 191 -2.09 -14.83 -7.96
N LEU A 192 -2.31 -13.77 -7.18
CA LEU A 192 -1.23 -12.93 -6.65
C LEU A 192 -0.32 -13.69 -5.68
N MET A 193 -0.87 -14.60 -4.88
CA MET A 193 -0.06 -15.48 -4.01
C MET A 193 0.81 -16.43 -4.84
N SER A 194 0.31 -16.94 -5.96
CA SER A 194 1.12 -17.76 -6.88
C SER A 194 2.22 -16.97 -7.59
N ARG A 195 2.08 -15.64 -7.68
CA ARG A 195 3.09 -14.72 -8.24
C ARG A 195 4.22 -14.38 -7.27
N LYS A 196 4.02 -14.55 -5.97
CA LYS A 196 5.07 -14.26 -4.97
C LYS A 196 6.17 -15.30 -5.05
N TRP A 197 7.33 -14.87 -5.56
CA TRP A 197 8.53 -15.68 -5.65
C TRP A 197 9.52 -15.34 -4.53
N THR A 198 10.18 -16.34 -3.95
CA THR A 198 11.24 -16.16 -2.95
C THR A 198 12.48 -16.96 -3.35
N PRO A 199 13.67 -16.33 -3.50
CA PRO A 199 13.96 -14.91 -3.27
C PRO A 199 13.47 -14.02 -4.42
N SER A 200 12.72 -12.96 -4.10
CA SER A 200 12.30 -11.97 -5.09
C SER A 200 13.49 -11.13 -5.53
N ARG A 201 13.55 -10.83 -6.84
CA ARG A 201 14.46 -9.83 -7.40
C ARG A 201 14.16 -8.41 -6.90
N PRO A 202 15.07 -7.44 -7.13
CA PRO A 202 14.82 -6.04 -6.83
C PRO A 202 13.54 -5.53 -7.50
N SER A 203 12.91 -4.55 -6.87
CA SER A 203 11.64 -3.97 -7.32
C SER A 203 11.68 -3.43 -8.74
N VAL A 204 10.63 -3.71 -9.51
CA VAL A 204 10.42 -3.15 -10.86
C VAL A 204 10.05 -1.66 -10.86
N PHE A 205 9.68 -1.10 -9.71
CA PHE A 205 9.25 0.30 -9.57
C PHE A 205 10.37 1.24 -9.11
N ARG A 206 11.36 0.72 -8.38
CA ARG A 206 12.41 1.55 -7.73
C ARG A 206 13.85 1.14 -8.04
N SER A 207 14.10 -0.07 -8.55
CA SER A 207 15.48 -0.52 -8.77
C SER A 207 16.02 -0.01 -10.11
N PHE A 208 16.93 0.95 -10.05
CA PHE A 208 17.67 1.52 -11.17
C PHE A 208 19.16 1.16 -11.05
N GLY A 209 19.82 0.83 -12.16
CA GLY A 209 21.28 0.55 -12.19
C GLY A 209 21.76 -0.69 -11.43
N ASN A 210 20.86 -1.53 -10.89
CA ASN A 210 21.28 -2.75 -10.19
C ASN A 210 21.42 -3.93 -11.17
N SER A 211 22.45 -4.76 -11.01
CA SER A 211 22.72 -5.91 -11.89
C SER A 211 21.55 -6.91 -12.01
N MET A 212 20.71 -7.00 -10.98
CA MET A 212 19.53 -7.87 -10.92
C MET A 212 18.21 -7.14 -11.18
N SER A 213 18.25 -5.82 -11.40
CA SER A 213 17.06 -5.04 -11.77
C SER A 213 16.50 -5.50 -13.12
N PHE A 214 15.20 -5.29 -13.33
CA PHE A 214 14.54 -5.66 -14.58
C PHE A 214 15.12 -4.96 -15.81
N PRO A 215 15.34 -3.61 -15.80
CA PRO A 215 15.92 -2.89 -16.94
C PRO A 215 17.26 -3.47 -17.40
N VAL A 216 18.17 -3.71 -16.45
CA VAL A 216 19.52 -4.21 -16.74
C VAL A 216 19.47 -5.61 -17.33
N ARG A 217 18.70 -6.52 -16.74
CA ARG A 217 18.57 -7.88 -17.27
C ARG A 217 17.90 -7.93 -18.63
N TYR A 218 16.88 -7.09 -18.84
CA TYR A 218 16.20 -7.00 -20.12
C TYR A 218 17.15 -6.49 -21.20
N PHE A 219 17.92 -5.43 -20.89
CA PHE A 219 18.96 -4.91 -21.77
C PHE A 219 19.98 -5.99 -22.15
N GLN A 220 20.48 -6.74 -21.17
CA GLN A 220 21.46 -7.81 -21.39
C GLN A 220 20.93 -8.96 -22.26
N ALA A 221 19.62 -9.18 -22.26
CA ALA A 221 18.97 -10.17 -23.12
C ALA A 221 18.56 -9.61 -24.50
N SER A 222 18.58 -8.29 -24.70
CA SER A 222 18.09 -7.64 -25.92
C SER A 222 19.24 -7.13 -26.79
N SER A 223 19.48 -7.80 -27.92
CA SER A 223 20.46 -7.35 -28.92
C SER A 223 20.08 -6.00 -29.55
N VAL A 224 18.78 -5.69 -29.63
CA VAL A 224 18.27 -4.42 -30.15
C VAL A 224 18.72 -3.26 -29.26
N LEU A 225 18.46 -3.35 -27.95
CA LEU A 225 18.86 -2.30 -27.00
C LEU A 225 20.39 -2.19 -26.88
N GLN A 226 21.11 -3.31 -26.98
CA GLN A 226 22.57 -3.31 -27.02
C GLN A 226 23.09 -2.54 -28.23
N ASN A 227 22.53 -2.79 -29.41
CA ASN A 227 22.88 -2.06 -30.62
C ASN A 227 22.52 -0.57 -30.50
N GLU A 228 21.35 -0.23 -29.95
CA GLU A 228 20.97 1.17 -29.70
C GLU A 228 21.99 1.88 -28.79
N LYS A 229 22.41 1.23 -27.69
CA LYS A 229 23.48 1.77 -26.84
C LYS A 229 24.76 2.03 -27.62
N THR A 230 25.20 1.05 -28.43
CA THR A 230 26.41 1.20 -29.25
C THR A 230 26.28 2.34 -30.24
N VAL A 231 25.11 2.53 -30.86
CA VAL A 231 24.87 3.63 -31.81
C VAL A 231 24.89 4.99 -31.10
N ILE A 232 24.27 5.09 -29.91
CA ILE A 232 24.31 6.30 -29.07
C ILE A 232 25.76 6.66 -28.72
N GLU A 233 26.55 5.68 -28.24
CA GLU A 233 27.94 5.90 -27.85
C GLU A 233 28.84 6.23 -29.05
N ALA A 234 28.63 5.58 -30.21
CA ALA A 234 29.36 5.89 -31.42
C ALA A 234 29.07 7.31 -31.91
N ARG A 235 27.81 7.77 -31.85
CA ARG A 235 27.44 9.14 -32.16
C ARG A 235 28.07 10.13 -31.18
N ALA A 236 28.02 9.83 -29.89
CA ALA A 236 28.62 10.66 -28.85
C ALA A 236 30.15 10.79 -29.03
N GLU A 237 30.83 9.71 -29.44
CA GLU A 237 32.27 9.77 -29.73
C GLU A 237 32.55 10.64 -30.97
N LEU A 238 31.73 10.59 -32.02
CA LEU A 238 31.87 11.50 -33.17
C LEU A 238 31.69 12.97 -32.77
N ASP A 239 30.68 13.25 -31.94
CA ASP A 239 30.40 14.61 -31.46
C ASP A 239 31.52 15.13 -30.54
N LYS A 240 32.08 14.26 -29.70
CA LYS A 240 33.29 14.54 -28.91
C LYS A 240 34.49 14.84 -29.80
N GLN A 241 34.78 14.02 -30.82
CA GLN A 241 35.90 14.27 -31.73
C GLN A 241 35.72 15.59 -32.52
N ALA A 242 34.49 15.92 -32.91
CA ALA A 242 34.19 17.21 -33.53
C ALA A 242 34.44 18.37 -32.55
N LYS A 243 34.06 18.22 -31.29
CA LYS A 243 34.29 19.22 -30.25
C LYS A 243 35.76 19.42 -29.92
N ILE A 244 36.57 18.35 -29.93
CA ILE A 244 38.03 18.42 -29.76
C ILE A 244 38.66 19.22 -30.91
N ARG A 245 38.23 19.00 -32.16
CA ARG A 245 38.71 19.79 -33.30
C ARG A 245 38.35 21.27 -33.17
N GLU A 246 37.11 21.58 -32.79
CA GLU A 246 36.66 22.94 -32.51
C GLU A 246 37.53 23.62 -31.44
N PHE A 247 37.84 22.90 -30.35
CA PHE A 247 38.70 23.41 -29.29
C PHE A 247 40.10 23.78 -29.79
N TYR A 248 40.76 22.90 -30.56
CA TYR A 248 42.08 23.20 -31.11
C TYR A 248 42.05 24.37 -32.11
N GLN A 249 41.03 24.47 -32.95
CA GLN A 249 40.87 25.63 -33.84
C GLN A 249 40.75 26.94 -33.06
N LEU A 250 39.99 26.94 -31.96
CA LEU A 250 39.90 28.10 -31.08
C LEU A 250 41.20 28.37 -30.32
N LYS A 251 41.95 27.33 -29.95
CA LYS A 251 43.25 27.46 -29.28
C LYS A 251 44.31 28.04 -30.22
N ASP A 252 44.32 27.64 -31.48
CA ASP A 252 45.20 28.21 -32.51
C ASP A 252 44.87 29.69 -32.73
N ARG A 253 43.58 30.03 -32.83
CA ARG A 253 43.13 31.43 -32.90
C ARG A 253 43.54 32.24 -31.66
N TYR A 254 43.42 31.66 -30.47
CA TYR A 254 43.88 32.30 -29.24
C TYR A 254 45.39 32.59 -29.30
N ASN A 255 46.20 31.61 -29.72
CA ASN A 255 47.65 31.74 -29.84
C ASN A 255 48.04 32.81 -30.87
N ASP A 256 47.37 32.88 -32.02
CA ASP A 256 47.58 33.92 -33.04
C ASP A 256 47.26 35.32 -32.51
N LEU A 257 46.10 35.49 -31.86
CA LEU A 257 45.73 36.77 -31.23
C LEU A 257 46.76 37.20 -30.17
N MET A 258 47.25 36.26 -29.36
CA MET A 258 48.26 36.51 -28.34
C MET A 258 49.63 36.84 -28.95
N GLN A 259 50.01 36.21 -30.06
CA GLN A 259 51.22 36.54 -30.80
C GLN A 259 51.16 37.98 -31.35
N GLN A 260 50.04 38.36 -31.98
CA GLN A 260 49.83 39.72 -32.48
C GLN A 260 49.77 40.76 -31.34
N TYR A 261 49.19 40.40 -30.19
CA TYR A 261 49.20 41.23 -28.98
C TYR A 261 50.62 41.49 -28.47
N ASN A 262 51.47 40.46 -28.44
CA ASN A 262 52.85 40.56 -27.95
C ASN A 262 53.75 41.35 -28.92
N ALA A 263 53.42 41.38 -30.22
CA ALA A 263 54.16 42.09 -31.25
C ALA A 263 53.80 43.59 -31.37
N LYS A 264 52.79 44.08 -30.65
CA LYS A 264 52.31 45.47 -30.71
C LYS A 264 52.49 46.16 -29.38
N GLU A 265 52.66 47.47 -29.42
CA GLU A 265 52.70 48.35 -28.25
C GLU A 265 51.38 49.12 -28.07
N CYS A 266 51.14 49.60 -26.85
CA CYS A 266 49.98 50.43 -26.58
C CYS A 266 50.21 51.86 -27.09
N GLY A 267 49.26 52.39 -27.88
CA GLY A 267 49.24 53.80 -28.23
C GLY A 267 48.86 54.69 -27.05
N GLN A 268 49.43 55.89 -27.01
CA GLN A 268 49.03 56.97 -26.10
C GLN A 268 48.47 58.13 -26.92
N ILE A 269 47.38 58.72 -26.43
CA ILE A 269 46.76 59.92 -27.01
C ILE A 269 46.77 61.06 -25.99
N TYR A 270 46.78 62.30 -26.48
CA TYR A 270 46.65 63.45 -25.59
C TYR A 270 45.18 63.71 -25.27
N GLN A 271 44.84 63.73 -23.99
CA GLN A 271 43.55 64.16 -23.49
C GLN A 271 43.71 65.46 -22.72
N THR A 272 42.81 66.41 -22.96
CA THR A 272 42.78 67.68 -22.22
C THR A 272 41.64 67.63 -21.22
N SER A 273 41.94 67.81 -19.94
CA SER A 273 40.95 67.97 -18.88
C SER A 273 41.32 69.19 -18.04
N LEU A 274 40.34 70.05 -17.74
CA LEU A 274 40.53 71.28 -16.95
C LEU A 274 41.69 72.18 -17.45
N GLY A 275 41.91 72.23 -18.77
CA GLY A 275 42.97 73.04 -19.38
C GLY A 275 44.37 72.43 -19.33
N VAL A 276 44.55 71.25 -18.72
CA VAL A 276 45.83 70.53 -18.67
C VAL A 276 45.81 69.37 -19.67
N ARG A 277 46.85 69.28 -20.52
CA ARG A 277 47.08 68.15 -21.41
C ARG A 277 47.87 67.07 -20.67
N TYR A 278 47.37 65.84 -20.70
CA TYR A 278 48.07 64.66 -20.18
C TYR A 278 47.93 63.50 -21.18
N LEU A 279 48.89 62.57 -21.13
CA LEU A 279 48.89 61.36 -21.96
C LEU A 279 47.94 60.34 -21.34
N THR A 280 46.98 59.86 -22.12
CA THR A 280 46.08 58.76 -21.75
C THR A 280 46.22 57.62 -22.74
N HIS A 281 45.80 56.43 -22.32
CA HIS A 281 45.77 55.27 -23.19
C HIS A 281 44.73 55.47 -24.30
N ASP A 282 45.07 55.11 -25.53
CA ASP A 282 44.12 55.13 -26.65
C ASP A 282 42.90 54.23 -26.35
N PRO A 283 41.67 54.78 -26.27
CA PRO A 283 40.45 54.00 -26.07
C PRO A 283 40.21 52.95 -27.17
N TYR A 284 40.76 53.15 -28.37
CA TYR A 284 40.67 52.23 -29.50
C TYR A 284 41.96 51.43 -29.71
N CYS A 285 42.77 51.30 -28.66
CA CYS A 285 44.04 50.58 -28.70
C CYS A 285 43.85 49.16 -29.26
N HIS A 286 44.43 48.94 -30.44
CA HIS A 286 44.32 47.67 -31.13
C HIS A 286 44.97 46.52 -30.35
N ARG A 287 46.07 46.76 -29.62
CA ARG A 287 46.68 45.77 -28.73
C ARG A 287 45.70 45.32 -27.64
N CYS A 288 45.03 46.24 -26.95
CA CYS A 288 44.04 45.91 -25.91
C CYS A 288 42.80 45.23 -26.49
N SER A 289 42.39 45.60 -27.72
CA SER A 289 41.34 44.90 -28.45
C SER A 289 41.70 43.44 -28.72
N LEU A 290 42.93 43.15 -29.19
CA LEU A 290 43.41 41.77 -29.42
C LEU A 290 43.40 40.93 -28.14
N MET A 291 43.87 41.48 -27.02
CA MET A 291 43.81 40.81 -25.70
C MET A 291 42.37 40.53 -25.28
N SER A 292 41.46 41.50 -25.48
CA SER A 292 40.04 41.33 -25.17
C SER A 292 39.41 40.25 -26.04
N GLN A 293 39.69 40.22 -27.34
CA GLN A 293 39.22 39.17 -28.24
C GLN A 293 39.73 37.79 -27.81
N ALA A 294 41.02 37.66 -27.51
CA ALA A 294 41.62 36.40 -27.06
C ALA A 294 40.99 35.91 -25.75
N SER A 295 40.83 36.82 -24.78
CA SER A 295 40.28 36.51 -23.46
C SER A 295 38.78 36.16 -23.49
N ASN A 296 38.05 36.66 -24.49
CA ASN A 296 36.64 36.38 -24.71
C ASN A 296 36.39 35.15 -25.61
N LEU A 297 37.42 34.46 -26.10
CA LEU A 297 37.23 33.20 -26.81
C LEU A 297 36.67 32.13 -25.87
N GLN A 298 35.51 31.61 -26.22
CA GLN A 298 34.76 30.63 -25.45
C GLN A 298 34.35 29.45 -26.30
N ILE A 299 34.16 28.31 -25.66
CA ILE A 299 33.62 27.09 -26.24
C ILE A 299 32.47 26.56 -25.37
N ILE A 300 31.44 26.02 -26.01
CA ILE A 300 30.36 25.31 -25.33
C ILE A 300 30.82 23.87 -25.07
N VAL A 301 30.72 23.43 -23.82
CA VAL A 301 31.08 22.06 -23.42
C VAL A 301 30.21 21.01 -24.14
N HIS A 302 30.77 19.81 -24.33
CA HIS A 302 30.04 18.62 -24.73
C HIS A 302 29.92 17.69 -23.53
N GLU A 303 28.71 17.26 -23.23
CA GLU A 303 28.39 16.34 -22.15
C GLU A 303 28.11 14.95 -22.75
N TRP A 304 28.76 13.92 -22.23
CA TRP A 304 28.47 12.54 -22.63
C TRP A 304 27.01 12.19 -22.30
N PRO A 305 26.25 11.57 -23.21
CA PRO A 305 24.80 11.49 -23.05
C PRO A 305 24.34 10.44 -22.02
N LEU A 306 25.08 9.35 -21.83
CA LEU A 306 24.71 8.26 -20.91
C LEU A 306 25.45 8.37 -19.57
N PRO A 307 24.89 7.86 -18.45
CA PRO A 307 25.59 7.76 -17.18
C PRO A 307 26.95 7.05 -17.29
N THR A 308 27.92 7.44 -16.45
CA THR A 308 29.25 6.82 -16.41
C THR A 308 29.20 5.38 -15.89
N ASP A 309 28.28 5.08 -14.96
CA ASP A 309 28.06 3.71 -14.50
C ASP A 309 27.45 2.85 -15.62
N THR A 310 28.07 1.72 -15.90
CA THR A 310 27.67 0.87 -17.01
C THR A 310 26.26 0.29 -16.82
N LEU A 311 25.86 -0.06 -15.59
CA LEU A 311 24.55 -0.64 -15.32
C LEU A 311 23.46 0.43 -15.36
N GLU A 312 23.74 1.63 -14.87
CA GLU A 312 22.84 2.79 -15.03
C GLU A 312 22.68 3.16 -16.50
N ALA A 313 23.75 3.14 -17.31
CA ALA A 313 23.67 3.35 -18.75
C ALA A 313 22.78 2.30 -19.44
N GLN A 314 22.92 1.01 -19.09
CA GLN A 314 22.06 -0.07 -19.60
C GLN A 314 20.59 0.16 -19.22
N ALA A 315 20.32 0.53 -17.96
CA ALA A 315 18.97 0.83 -17.50
C ALA A 315 18.38 2.08 -18.16
N THR A 316 19.20 3.10 -18.43
CA THR A 316 18.79 4.32 -19.14
C THR A 316 18.36 4.00 -20.56
N VAL A 317 19.13 3.18 -21.29
CA VAL A 317 18.78 2.76 -22.66
C VAL A 317 17.51 1.91 -22.67
N PHE A 318 17.31 1.04 -21.67
CA PHE A 318 16.04 0.34 -21.52
C PHE A 318 14.86 1.30 -21.35
N GLU A 319 14.98 2.38 -20.57
CA GLU A 319 13.88 3.33 -20.36
C GLU A 319 13.62 4.22 -21.60
N LEU A 320 14.65 4.53 -22.40
CA LEU A 320 14.49 5.21 -23.71
C LEU A 320 13.69 4.38 -24.72
N GLY A 321 13.90 3.07 -24.70
CA GLY A 321 13.26 2.07 -25.55
C GLY A 321 12.32 1.14 -24.78
N ILE A 322 11.63 1.65 -23.75
CA ILE A 322 10.83 0.80 -22.87
C ILE A 322 9.74 0.08 -23.66
N PRO A 323 9.59 -1.25 -23.54
CA PRO A 323 8.54 -1.95 -24.26
C PRO A 323 7.16 -1.46 -23.81
N HIS A 324 6.34 -1.02 -24.77
CA HIS A 324 5.02 -0.41 -24.51
C HIS A 324 4.17 -1.19 -23.50
N GLN A 325 4.03 -2.50 -23.73
CA GLN A 325 3.22 -3.37 -22.87
C GLN A 325 3.75 -3.42 -21.43
N PHE A 326 5.08 -3.37 -21.26
CA PHE A 326 5.70 -3.35 -19.93
C PHE A 326 5.45 -2.01 -19.24
N ALA A 327 5.57 -0.89 -19.97
CA ALA A 327 5.26 0.44 -19.45
C ALA A 327 3.80 0.53 -18.97
N GLU A 328 2.84 0.07 -19.80
CA GLU A 328 1.42 0.04 -19.44
C GLU A 328 1.14 -0.81 -18.20
N TRP A 329 1.68 -2.04 -18.16
CA TRP A 329 1.53 -2.92 -17.00
C TRP A 329 2.12 -2.29 -15.73
N ARG A 330 3.30 -1.66 -15.84
CA ARG A 330 3.98 -0.99 -14.72
C ARG A 330 3.14 0.17 -14.19
N ASP A 331 2.59 0.99 -15.08
CA ASP A 331 1.75 2.13 -14.71
C ASP A 331 0.41 1.70 -14.10
N VAL A 332 -0.27 0.70 -14.67
CA VAL A 332 -1.53 0.16 -14.14
C VAL A 332 -1.32 -0.47 -12.76
N THR A 333 -0.25 -1.26 -12.60
CA THR A 333 0.06 -1.91 -11.32
C THR A 333 0.41 -0.88 -10.26
N TYR A 334 1.23 0.12 -10.60
CA TYR A 334 1.55 1.21 -9.68
C TYR A 334 0.32 2.04 -9.31
N TYR A 335 -0.52 2.42 -10.28
CA TYR A 335 -1.78 3.12 -10.03
C TYR A 335 -2.68 2.33 -9.08
N PHE A 336 -2.77 1.01 -9.30
CA PHE A 336 -3.55 0.14 -8.45
C PHE A 336 -3.06 0.15 -7.00
N ILE A 337 -1.75 0.01 -6.77
CA ILE A 337 -1.17 0.03 -5.41
C ILE A 337 -1.29 1.43 -4.79
N HIS A 338 -0.89 2.46 -5.52
CA HIS A 338 -0.75 3.82 -5.00
C HIS A 338 -2.08 4.54 -4.84
N ASP A 339 -2.96 4.47 -5.84
CA ASP A 339 -4.15 5.32 -5.94
C ASP A 339 -5.40 4.57 -5.50
N VAL A 340 -5.54 3.29 -5.88
CA VAL A 340 -6.70 2.48 -5.51
C VAL A 340 -6.57 1.91 -4.10
N LEU A 341 -5.44 1.26 -3.79
CA LEU A 341 -5.20 0.69 -2.47
C LEU A 341 -4.68 1.71 -1.46
N ALA A 342 -4.36 2.93 -1.91
CA ALA A 342 -3.84 4.02 -1.11
C ALA A 342 -2.51 3.72 -0.40
N PHE A 343 -1.73 2.74 -0.89
CA PHE A 343 -0.40 2.45 -0.39
C PHE A 343 0.56 3.48 -0.98
N LYS A 344 0.64 4.63 -0.32
CA LYS A 344 1.38 5.79 -0.86
C LYS A 344 2.88 5.52 -0.88
N SER A 345 3.52 6.05 -1.92
CA SER A 345 4.97 6.14 -2.03
C SER A 345 5.36 7.56 -1.62
N LEU A 346 5.89 7.71 -0.41
CA LEU A 346 6.27 9.03 0.11
C LEU A 346 7.74 9.30 -0.22
N GLY A 347 8.07 9.35 -1.51
CA GLY A 347 9.40 9.80 -1.92
C GLY A 347 9.52 11.32 -1.84
N GLU A 348 10.76 11.78 -1.87
CA GLU A 348 11.06 13.21 -1.86
C GLU A 348 10.56 13.86 -3.15
N ARG A 349 10.11 15.11 -3.04
CA ARG A 349 9.80 15.93 -4.20
C ARG A 349 11.11 16.53 -4.73
N PRO A 350 11.40 16.40 -6.02
CA PRO A 350 12.63 16.94 -6.59
C PRO A 350 12.63 18.46 -6.54
N ASN A 351 13.79 19.08 -6.26
CA ASN A 351 13.94 20.53 -6.35
C ASN A 351 14.08 21.03 -7.79
N SER A 352 14.43 20.16 -8.73
CA SER A 352 14.50 20.49 -10.15
C SER A 352 14.20 19.29 -11.04
N PHE A 353 13.77 19.56 -12.28
CA PHE A 353 13.15 18.56 -13.14
C PHE A 353 13.94 18.41 -14.43
N TYR A 354 14.71 17.34 -14.54
CA TYR A 354 15.37 16.92 -15.79
C TYR A 354 14.91 15.52 -16.20
N PRO A 355 13.72 15.40 -16.82
CA PRO A 355 13.22 14.14 -17.37
C PRO A 355 14.13 13.60 -18.48
N LEU A 356 14.31 12.29 -18.52
CA LEU A 356 15.09 11.60 -19.55
C LEU A 356 14.58 11.90 -20.97
N ASP A 357 13.25 11.91 -21.15
CA ASP A 357 12.58 12.17 -22.44
C ASP A 357 12.84 13.59 -22.99
N SER A 358 13.20 14.53 -22.11
CA SER A 358 13.46 15.94 -22.45
C SER A 358 14.95 16.29 -22.52
N TYR A 359 15.83 15.39 -22.08
CA TYR A 359 17.27 15.65 -22.06
C TYR A 359 17.82 15.68 -23.49
N SER A 360 18.36 16.83 -23.92
CA SER A 360 18.79 17.05 -25.31
C SER A 360 19.81 16.05 -25.84
N GLY A 361 20.60 15.42 -24.96
CA GLY A 361 21.57 14.39 -25.35
C GLY A 361 20.93 13.05 -25.71
N LEU A 362 19.72 12.77 -25.20
CA LEU A 362 19.05 11.47 -25.34
C LEU A 362 17.63 11.55 -25.94
N SER A 363 16.97 12.70 -25.94
CA SER A 363 15.61 12.85 -26.48
C SER A 363 15.45 12.43 -27.95
N PRO A 364 16.44 12.57 -28.86
CA PRO A 364 16.33 12.05 -30.22
C PRO A 364 16.24 10.51 -30.30
N TRP A 365 16.61 9.82 -29.23
CA TRP A 365 16.62 8.36 -29.11
C TRP A 365 15.41 7.82 -28.34
N CYS A 366 14.54 8.70 -27.83
CA CYS A 366 13.33 8.29 -27.14
C CYS A 366 12.32 7.74 -28.16
N THR A 367 11.95 6.47 -28.02
CA THR A 367 11.01 5.78 -28.94
C THR A 367 9.67 5.47 -28.29
N SER A 368 9.56 5.67 -26.98
CA SER A 368 8.39 5.38 -26.19
C SER A 368 7.53 6.63 -25.93
N GLU A 369 6.23 6.41 -25.76
CA GLU A 369 5.33 7.44 -25.26
C GLU A 369 5.58 7.72 -23.77
N PRO A 370 5.34 8.95 -23.28
CA PRO A 370 5.55 9.29 -21.87
C PRO A 370 4.70 8.42 -20.92
N SER A 371 5.36 7.61 -20.10
CA SER A 371 4.74 6.84 -19.02
C SER A 371 4.62 7.67 -17.74
N ARG A 372 3.73 7.23 -16.83
CA ARG A 372 3.62 7.80 -15.50
C ARG A 372 4.92 7.60 -14.72
N LEU A 373 5.45 6.37 -14.74
CA LEU A 373 6.73 6.03 -14.13
C LEU A 373 7.85 6.21 -15.15
N HIS A 374 8.76 7.13 -14.87
CA HIS A 374 9.84 7.50 -15.77
C HIS A 374 11.10 7.90 -14.99
N LEU A 375 12.22 8.09 -15.69
CA LEU A 375 13.47 8.55 -15.07
C LEU A 375 13.52 10.08 -15.04
N LEU A 376 13.81 10.60 -13.85
CA LEU A 376 14.02 12.01 -13.60
C LEU A 376 15.37 12.20 -12.90
N SER A 377 16.12 13.21 -13.32
CA SER A 377 17.24 13.71 -12.55
C SER A 377 16.91 15.04 -11.88
N GLU A 378 17.36 15.18 -10.63
CA GLU A 378 17.45 16.46 -9.93
C GLU A 378 18.79 17.16 -10.19
N ALA A 379 19.81 16.43 -10.62
CA ALA A 379 21.08 17.03 -11.01
C ALA A 379 20.91 17.74 -12.36
N LYS A 380 21.44 18.96 -12.48
CA LYS A 380 21.34 19.73 -13.73
C LYS A 380 22.34 19.20 -14.75
N PRO A 381 21.95 19.03 -16.03
CA PRO A 381 22.92 18.74 -17.08
C PRO A 381 23.90 19.90 -17.20
N HIS A 382 25.16 19.60 -17.55
CA HIS A 382 26.22 20.63 -17.60
C HIS A 382 25.87 21.81 -18.50
N LEU A 383 25.14 21.54 -19.59
CA LEU A 383 24.64 22.53 -20.56
C LEU A 383 23.66 23.56 -19.96
N GLN A 384 23.08 23.29 -18.79
CA GLN A 384 22.16 24.19 -18.10
C GLN A 384 22.75 24.83 -16.83
N THR A 385 24.07 24.73 -16.67
CA THR A 385 24.80 25.35 -15.56
C THR A 385 25.70 26.48 -16.05
N HIS A 386 26.24 27.27 -15.12
CA HIS A 386 27.30 28.25 -15.43
C HIS A 386 28.56 27.60 -16.04
N ARG A 387 28.70 26.26 -15.96
CA ARG A 387 29.80 25.50 -16.55
C ARG A 387 29.65 25.25 -18.05
N ARG A 388 28.51 25.63 -18.67
CA ARG A 388 28.22 25.45 -20.09
C ARG A 388 29.31 26.04 -21.00
N LEU A 389 29.85 27.20 -20.63
CA LEU A 389 30.87 27.91 -21.41
C LEU A 389 32.22 27.81 -20.70
N LYS A 390 33.27 27.54 -21.49
CA LYS A 390 34.66 27.47 -21.03
C LYS A 390 35.51 28.46 -21.81
N PHE A 391 36.35 29.20 -21.11
CA PHE A 391 37.28 30.14 -21.73
C PHE A 391 38.53 29.40 -22.23
N ILE A 392 38.86 29.60 -23.50
CA ILE A 392 39.95 28.90 -24.19
C ILE A 392 41.31 29.20 -23.56
N ALA A 393 41.48 30.40 -23.00
CA ALA A 393 42.71 30.84 -22.36
C ALA A 393 43.18 29.88 -21.24
N VAL A 394 42.24 29.34 -20.45
CA VAL A 394 42.52 28.61 -19.20
C VAL A 394 42.06 27.15 -19.21
N SER A 395 41.38 26.71 -20.27
CA SER A 395 40.86 25.35 -20.38
C SER A 395 41.78 24.44 -21.19
N ASP A 396 41.67 23.15 -20.88
CA ASP A 396 42.23 22.04 -21.64
C ASP A 396 41.08 21.20 -22.25
N VAL A 397 41.39 20.24 -23.12
CA VAL A 397 40.45 19.37 -23.82
C VAL A 397 39.50 18.66 -22.84
N LYS A 398 40.02 18.20 -21.70
CA LYS A 398 39.23 17.54 -20.64
C LYS A 398 38.18 18.44 -19.98
N ASP A 399 38.34 19.76 -20.04
CA ASP A 399 37.38 20.70 -19.45
C ASP A 399 36.20 20.98 -20.39
N VAL A 400 36.36 20.66 -21.67
CA VAL A 400 35.37 20.85 -22.72
C VAL A 400 34.49 19.61 -22.87
N TYR A 401 35.07 18.42 -22.68
CA TYR A 401 34.35 17.15 -22.70
C TYR A 401 34.09 16.67 -21.27
N LEU A 402 32.82 16.66 -20.87
CA LEU A 402 32.40 16.29 -19.53
C LEU A 402 31.64 14.96 -19.56
N GLU A 403 31.78 14.18 -18.50
CA GLU A 403 30.92 13.05 -18.23
C GLU A 403 29.47 13.51 -17.99
N ASN A 404 28.53 12.58 -18.06
CA ASN A 404 27.12 12.87 -17.83
C ASN A 404 26.89 13.41 -16.41
N GLY A 405 26.31 14.60 -16.29
CA GLY A 405 26.03 15.23 -15.01
C GLY A 405 24.71 14.81 -14.36
N LEU A 406 23.90 13.98 -15.04
CA LEU A 406 22.58 13.58 -14.57
C LEU A 406 22.67 12.37 -13.64
N VAL A 407 21.88 12.39 -12.58
CA VAL A 407 21.68 11.28 -11.64
C VAL A 407 20.21 10.90 -11.67
N TYR A 408 19.88 9.80 -12.34
CA TYR A 408 18.49 9.39 -12.57
C TYR A 408 17.92 8.57 -11.42
N HIS A 409 16.65 8.84 -11.11
CA HIS A 409 15.83 8.02 -10.22
C HIS A 409 14.43 7.87 -10.81
N TYR A 410 13.74 6.78 -10.47
CA TYR A 410 12.33 6.62 -10.86
C TYR A 410 11.46 7.66 -10.16
N HIS A 411 10.61 8.30 -10.95
CA HIS A 411 9.74 9.38 -10.53
C HIS A 411 8.32 9.12 -11.02
N ASP A 412 7.34 9.42 -10.16
CA ASP A 412 5.93 9.39 -10.52
C ASP A 412 5.49 10.76 -11.05
N ARG A 413 5.26 10.86 -12.35
CA ARG A 413 4.80 12.10 -13.01
C ARG A 413 3.45 12.60 -12.47
N ALA A 414 2.57 11.72 -12.02
CA ALA A 414 1.24 12.10 -11.53
C ALA A 414 1.29 12.76 -10.14
N ASN A 415 2.17 12.29 -9.25
CA ASN A 415 2.29 12.80 -7.88
C ASN A 415 3.44 13.80 -7.69
N GLY A 416 4.39 13.87 -8.64
CA GLY A 416 5.51 14.80 -8.59
C GLY A 416 6.55 14.45 -7.53
N SER A 417 6.78 13.16 -7.28
CA SER A 417 7.75 12.66 -6.29
C SER A 417 8.54 11.48 -6.81
N PHE A 418 9.75 11.30 -6.29
CA PHE A 418 10.51 10.08 -6.51
C PHE A 418 9.77 8.87 -5.94
N ILE A 419 10.04 7.68 -6.49
CA ILE A 419 9.40 6.45 -6.06
C ILE A 419 10.20 5.83 -4.92
N SER A 420 9.60 5.81 -3.73
CA SER A 420 10.08 5.11 -2.56
C SER A 420 9.24 3.87 -2.24
N SER A 421 9.64 3.10 -1.23
CA SER A 421 8.87 1.96 -0.73
C SER A 421 7.45 2.37 -0.34
N PHE A 422 6.48 1.53 -0.67
CA PHE A 422 5.09 1.76 -0.31
C PHE A 422 4.88 1.70 1.21
N ILE A 423 4.13 2.66 1.73
CA ILE A 423 3.74 2.71 3.14
C ILE A 423 2.35 2.11 3.29
N GLN A 424 2.20 1.28 4.33
CA GLN A 424 0.94 0.66 4.69
C GLN A 424 -0.13 1.72 4.98
N SER A 425 -1.33 1.51 4.45
CA SER A 425 -2.43 2.48 4.56
C SER A 425 -3.69 1.85 5.15
N MET A 426 -4.38 2.60 5.99
CA MET A 426 -5.68 2.20 6.57
C MET A 426 -6.88 2.74 5.80
N VAL A 427 -6.66 3.58 4.78
CA VAL A 427 -7.72 4.25 4.03
C VAL A 427 -8.75 3.27 3.47
N VAL A 428 -8.31 2.12 2.91
CA VAL A 428 -9.25 1.11 2.43
C VAL A 428 -10.10 0.51 3.57
N SER A 429 -9.50 0.28 4.74
CA SER A 429 -10.25 -0.17 5.93
C SER A 429 -11.27 0.87 6.38
N GLU A 430 -10.88 2.15 6.39
CA GLU A 430 -11.74 3.27 6.78
C GLU A 430 -12.92 3.43 5.82
N LEU A 431 -12.68 3.34 4.51
CA LEU A 431 -13.73 3.36 3.49
C LEU A 431 -14.70 2.18 3.59
N CYS A 432 -14.19 1.04 4.07
CA CYS A 432 -14.95 -0.19 4.30
C CYS A 432 -15.46 -0.32 5.75
N THR A 433 -15.45 0.75 6.54
CA THR A 433 -16.02 0.78 7.90
C THR A 433 -17.26 1.66 7.90
N PHE A 434 -18.39 1.10 8.34
CA PHE A 434 -19.64 1.85 8.52
C PHE A 434 -19.49 2.88 9.65
N LYS A 435 -20.22 4.00 9.54
CA LYS A 435 -20.26 5.04 10.59
C LYS A 435 -21.46 4.85 11.47
N LEU A 436 -21.26 4.89 12.79
CA LEU A 436 -22.34 4.86 13.77
C LEU A 436 -23.01 6.24 13.91
N PRO A 437 -24.26 6.28 14.40
CA PRO A 437 -24.90 7.52 14.83
C PRO A 437 -24.09 8.23 15.92
N ASP A 438 -24.17 9.57 15.98
CA ASP A 438 -23.40 10.38 16.94
C ASP A 438 -23.61 9.97 18.41
N ARG A 439 -24.82 9.50 18.74
CA ARG A 439 -25.15 9.00 20.09
C ARG A 439 -24.35 7.76 20.51
N SER A 440 -23.69 7.10 19.56
CA SER A 440 -23.06 5.77 19.68
C SER A 440 -21.59 5.74 19.27
N GLN A 441 -20.94 6.90 19.06
CA GLN A 441 -19.51 6.99 18.71
C GLN A 441 -18.58 6.28 19.71
N ALA A 442 -18.99 6.14 20.97
CA ALA A 442 -18.23 5.38 21.98
C ALA A 442 -18.02 3.89 21.61
N LEU A 443 -18.83 3.37 20.67
CA LEU A 443 -18.77 2.00 20.16
C LEU A 443 -17.83 1.85 18.95
N ASP A 444 -17.39 2.95 18.31
CA ASP A 444 -16.56 2.91 17.10
C ASP A 444 -15.35 1.97 17.20
N PRO A 445 -14.58 1.95 18.31
CA PRO A 445 -13.42 1.06 18.42
C PRO A 445 -13.74 -0.43 18.29
N PHE A 446 -14.98 -0.85 18.58
CA PHE A 446 -15.42 -2.24 18.48
C PHE A 446 -16.00 -2.58 17.10
N LEU A 447 -16.36 -1.55 16.32
CA LEU A 447 -16.84 -1.69 14.95
C LEU A 447 -15.67 -1.77 13.95
N VAL A 448 -14.63 -0.97 14.16
CA VAL A 448 -13.51 -0.82 13.22
C VAL A 448 -12.84 -2.18 12.93
N ARG A 449 -12.86 -2.58 11.66
CA ARG A 449 -12.14 -3.76 11.15
C ARG A 449 -11.03 -3.28 10.23
N THR A 450 -9.79 -3.37 10.68
CA THR A 450 -8.65 -3.09 9.81
C THR A 450 -8.12 -4.36 9.16
N TRP A 451 -7.49 -4.22 8.00
CA TRP A 451 -6.77 -5.34 7.39
C TRP A 451 -5.51 -5.77 8.18
N LEU A 452 -5.13 -5.09 9.27
CA LEU A 452 -4.12 -5.59 10.22
C LEU A 452 -4.74 -6.32 11.41
N GLN A 453 -5.98 -5.99 11.77
CA GLN A 453 -6.71 -6.57 12.90
C GLN A 453 -8.07 -7.13 12.42
N PRO A 454 -8.07 -8.24 11.67
CA PRO A 454 -9.30 -8.80 11.08
C PRO A 454 -10.29 -9.30 12.13
N ASP A 455 -9.81 -9.69 13.30
CA ASP A 455 -10.62 -10.24 14.40
C ASP A 455 -11.23 -9.17 15.30
N ARG A 456 -10.96 -7.88 15.03
CA ARG A 456 -11.41 -6.71 15.81
C ARG A 456 -11.00 -6.82 17.28
N GLU A 457 -11.70 -6.10 18.15
CA GLU A 457 -11.40 -6.03 19.57
C GLU A 457 -11.76 -7.32 20.33
N THR A 458 -10.92 -7.69 21.28
CA THR A 458 -11.11 -8.93 22.05
C THR A 458 -12.22 -8.80 23.09
N PRO A 459 -12.87 -9.91 23.50
CA PRO A 459 -13.84 -9.88 24.59
C PRO A 459 -13.29 -9.30 25.90
N ASN A 460 -11.99 -9.53 26.18
CA ASN A 460 -11.33 -8.94 27.35
C ASN A 460 -11.25 -7.42 27.26
N LYS A 461 -11.00 -6.86 26.07
CA LYS A 461 -11.01 -5.41 25.85
C LYS A 461 -12.40 -4.83 26.06
N VAL A 462 -13.45 -5.50 25.58
CA VAL A 462 -14.84 -5.12 25.82
C VAL A 462 -15.13 -5.06 27.32
N LEU A 463 -14.76 -6.11 28.06
CA LEU A 463 -14.95 -6.14 29.51
C LEU A 463 -14.19 -5.03 30.24
N ALA A 464 -12.97 -4.70 29.81
CA ALA A 464 -12.20 -3.58 30.37
C ALA A 464 -12.77 -2.21 30.00
N SER A 465 -13.63 -2.12 28.97
CA SER A 465 -14.13 -0.87 28.41
C SER A 465 -15.61 -0.60 28.73
N GLN A 466 -16.19 -1.31 29.70
CA GLN A 466 -17.60 -1.16 30.11
C GLN A 466 -17.98 0.27 30.50
N TYR A 467 -17.02 1.07 30.98
CA TYR A 467 -17.23 2.49 31.28
C TYR A 467 -17.57 3.35 30.06
N LYS A 468 -17.34 2.84 28.84
CA LYS A 468 -17.71 3.50 27.57
C LYS A 468 -19.14 3.21 27.11
N CYS A 469 -19.91 2.43 27.88
CA CYS A 469 -21.30 2.10 27.54
C CYS A 469 -22.14 3.39 27.32
N PRO A 470 -22.76 3.57 26.14
CA PRO A 470 -23.64 4.71 25.90
C PRO A 470 -24.82 4.74 26.87
N LYS A 471 -25.30 5.95 27.21
CA LYS A 471 -26.40 6.13 28.18
C LYS A 471 -27.74 5.53 27.74
N HIS A 472 -27.95 5.39 26.43
CA HIS A 472 -29.19 4.89 25.85
C HIS A 472 -29.21 3.36 25.70
N MET A 473 -28.14 2.68 26.12
CA MET A 473 -27.94 1.24 25.95
C MET A 473 -27.67 0.57 27.30
N THR A 474 -28.20 -0.64 27.50
CA THR A 474 -27.91 -1.38 28.73
C THR A 474 -26.49 -1.96 28.72
N LEU A 475 -25.90 -2.19 29.89
CA LEU A 475 -24.57 -2.81 29.95
C LEU A 475 -24.53 -4.23 29.35
N GLY A 476 -25.64 -4.97 29.44
CA GLY A 476 -25.78 -6.29 28.82
C GLY A 476 -25.78 -6.21 27.30
N GLU A 477 -26.59 -5.30 26.76
CA GLU A 477 -26.66 -4.99 25.34
C GLU A 477 -25.31 -4.52 24.79
N PHE A 478 -24.63 -3.59 25.47
CA PHE A 478 -23.30 -3.13 25.11
C PHE A 478 -22.31 -4.29 24.97
N LYS A 479 -22.26 -5.20 25.96
CA LYS A 479 -21.36 -6.37 25.91
C LYS A 479 -21.72 -7.31 24.77
N ALA A 480 -23.01 -7.56 24.57
CA ALA A 480 -23.48 -8.46 23.53
C ALA A 480 -23.16 -7.91 22.14
N LEU A 481 -23.43 -6.62 21.92
CA LEU A 481 -23.20 -5.92 20.66
C LEU A 481 -21.72 -5.79 20.33
N THR A 482 -20.89 -5.35 21.28
CA THR A 482 -19.45 -5.11 21.02
C THR A 482 -18.61 -6.38 20.90
N VAL A 483 -19.08 -7.51 21.46
CA VAL A 483 -18.44 -8.83 21.25
C VAL A 483 -18.92 -9.50 19.96
N LEU A 484 -20.08 -9.12 19.43
CA LEU A 484 -20.68 -9.74 18.25
C LEU A 484 -19.73 -9.87 17.05
N PRO A 485 -18.92 -8.85 16.72
CA PRO A 485 -18.05 -8.91 15.55
C PRO A 485 -16.68 -9.55 15.80
N TYR A 486 -16.41 -9.99 17.03
CA TYR A 486 -15.13 -10.59 17.38
C TYR A 486 -14.93 -11.91 16.63
N GLY A 487 -13.82 -11.99 15.91
CA GLY A 487 -13.41 -13.18 15.16
C GLY A 487 -14.26 -13.42 13.91
N TYR A 488 -13.67 -13.26 12.73
CA TYR A 488 -14.39 -13.41 11.45
C TYR A 488 -14.97 -14.83 11.24
N ARG A 489 -14.45 -15.86 11.94
CA ARG A 489 -14.99 -17.23 11.92
C ARG A 489 -16.10 -17.47 12.96
N LEU A 490 -16.20 -16.60 13.95
CA LEU A 490 -17.12 -16.73 15.10
C LEU A 490 -18.32 -15.79 14.97
N GLN A 491 -18.23 -14.74 14.17
CA GLN A 491 -19.30 -13.75 13.97
C GLN A 491 -20.66 -14.42 13.69
N TRP A 492 -20.73 -15.36 12.75
CA TRP A 492 -21.98 -16.09 12.44
C TRP A 492 -22.54 -16.86 13.64
N MET A 493 -21.68 -17.47 14.46
CA MET A 493 -22.12 -18.13 15.70
C MET A 493 -22.63 -17.12 16.72
N GLY A 494 -21.99 -15.95 16.80
CA GLY A 494 -22.43 -14.82 17.61
C GLY A 494 -23.81 -14.31 17.20
N ILE A 495 -24.04 -14.16 15.89
CA ILE A 495 -25.32 -13.74 15.30
C ILE A 495 -26.41 -14.77 15.63
N LEU A 496 -26.15 -16.06 15.38
CA LEU A 496 -27.09 -17.14 15.71
C LEU A 496 -27.47 -17.15 17.20
N ARG A 497 -26.50 -16.90 18.09
CA ARG A 497 -26.76 -16.77 19.53
C ARG A 497 -27.69 -15.59 19.84
N GLN A 498 -27.51 -14.45 19.19
CA GLN A 498 -28.37 -13.28 19.40
C GLN A 498 -29.75 -13.45 18.79
N LEU A 499 -29.89 -14.22 17.70
CA LEU A 499 -31.21 -14.57 17.15
C LEU A 499 -31.97 -15.55 18.06
N ALA A 500 -31.27 -16.53 18.64
CA ALA A 500 -31.89 -17.52 19.52
C ALA A 500 -32.19 -16.98 20.93
N MET A 501 -31.32 -16.11 21.45
CA MET A 501 -31.42 -15.53 22.80
C MET A 501 -31.02 -14.04 22.74
N PRO A 502 -31.92 -13.16 22.27
CA PRO A 502 -31.62 -11.76 22.02
C PRO A 502 -31.27 -11.03 23.30
N THR A 503 -30.05 -10.48 23.32
CA THR A 503 -29.59 -9.49 24.30
C THR A 503 -29.43 -8.11 23.64
N ILE A 504 -29.33 -8.08 22.31
CA ILE A 504 -29.31 -6.87 21.48
C ILE A 504 -30.70 -6.60 20.89
N ASP A 505 -31.03 -5.32 20.68
CA ASP A 505 -32.24 -4.91 19.97
C ASP A 505 -31.97 -4.81 18.46
N PHE A 506 -32.57 -5.71 17.68
CA PHE A 506 -32.42 -5.75 16.23
C PHE A 506 -33.08 -4.57 15.48
N ASN A 507 -33.91 -3.78 16.16
CA ASN A 507 -34.52 -2.58 15.57
C ASN A 507 -33.63 -1.34 15.64
N GLN A 508 -32.47 -1.42 16.30
CA GLN A 508 -31.53 -0.30 16.39
C GLN A 508 -30.58 -0.25 15.19
N ASP A 509 -30.30 0.96 14.71
CA ASP A 509 -29.31 1.22 13.66
C ASP A 509 -27.93 0.66 14.03
N GLU A 510 -27.54 0.76 15.30
CA GLU A 510 -26.28 0.23 15.81
C GLU A 510 -26.18 -1.28 15.60
N THR A 511 -27.26 -2.02 15.87
CA THR A 511 -27.30 -3.48 15.68
C THR A 511 -27.17 -3.83 14.21
N ALA A 512 -27.91 -3.14 13.32
CA ALA A 512 -27.79 -3.34 11.89
C ALA A 512 -26.35 -3.09 11.40
N ILE A 513 -25.71 -2.01 11.86
CA ILE A 513 -24.33 -1.66 11.48
C ILE A 513 -23.31 -2.69 11.97
N PHE A 514 -23.48 -3.27 13.17
CA PHE A 514 -22.57 -4.31 13.69
C PHE A 514 -22.73 -5.68 12.99
N LEU A 515 -23.85 -5.90 12.32
CA LEU A 515 -24.13 -7.11 11.53
C LEU A 515 -23.59 -7.03 10.09
N LEU A 516 -23.45 -5.81 9.55
CA LEU A 516 -22.84 -5.53 8.25
C LEU A 516 -21.30 -5.55 8.33
#